data_AF-A0A328S2I6-F1
#
_entry.id   AF-A0A328S2I6-F1
#
_cell.length_a   1.000
_cell.length_b   1.000
_cell.length_c   1.000
_cell.angle_alpha   90.00
_cell.angle_beta   90.00
_cell.angle_gamma   90.00
#
_symmetry.space_group_name_H-M   'P 1'
#
loop_
_entity.id
_entity.type
_entity.pdbx_description
1 polymer ?
#
loop_
_entity_poly.entity_id
_entity_poly.type
_entity_poly.pdbx_seq_one_letter_code
_entity_poly.pdbx_strand_id
1 'polypeptide(L)'
;MNNKGQITAEYMLLVGVVIIILITTINMTITQQEKNTIQASAQIGAQNGIDKNGYAMYYNDTFNNYQDNYPKLLTSTHIKIIQIKMIEKDNKTLELQAYAHSDTTLTAQEKNHIGSRINYYIRRSITETFNKQKQNEYYNPAGSDNYIIKTRTVIWK
;
A
#
# COMPACT_ATOMS: atom_id res chain seq x y z
N MET A 1 0.14 51.14 35.46
CA MET A 1 0.04 50.11 34.40
C MET A 1 -1.21 49.30 34.65
N ASN A 2 -2.10 49.20 33.64
CA ASN A 2 -3.42 48.61 33.80
C ASN A 2 -3.33 47.08 33.62
N ASN A 3 -2.98 46.35 34.68
CA ASN A 3 -2.68 44.91 34.65
C ASN A 3 -3.83 44.03 34.10
N LYS A 4 -5.08 44.49 34.18
CA LYS A 4 -6.25 43.70 33.71
C LYS A 4 -6.31 43.59 32.18
N GLY A 5 -5.93 44.64 31.45
CA GLY A 5 -5.94 44.64 29.98
C GLY A 5 -4.80 43.79 29.41
N GLN A 6 -3.63 43.86 30.03
CA GLN A 6 -2.45 43.08 29.64
C GLN A 6 -2.67 41.57 29.85
N ILE A 7 -3.20 41.16 31.00
CA ILE A 7 -3.49 39.75 31.30
C ILE A 7 -4.50 39.17 30.30
N THR A 8 -5.53 39.94 29.94
CA THR A 8 -6.53 39.49 28.96
C THR A 8 -5.91 39.32 27.56
N ALA A 9 -5.02 40.22 27.14
CA ALA A 9 -4.34 40.14 25.85
C ALA A 9 -3.37 38.95 25.78
N GLU A 10 -2.59 38.70 26.84
CA GLU A 10 -1.69 37.55 26.94
C GLU A 10 -2.48 36.23 26.91
N TYR A 11 -3.62 36.17 27.61
CA TYR A 11 -4.50 35.01 27.57
C TYR A 11 -5.07 34.74 26.16
N MET A 12 -5.55 35.77 25.46
CA MET A 12 -6.04 35.61 24.08
C MET A 12 -4.94 35.12 23.14
N LEU A 13 -3.71 35.64 23.29
CA LEU A 13 -2.57 35.20 22.51
C LEU A 13 -2.23 33.72 22.77
N LEU A 14 -2.20 33.31 24.04
CA LEU A 14 -1.96 31.92 24.43
C LEU A 14 -3.02 30.97 23.84
N VAL A 15 -4.31 31.33 23.95
CA VAL A 15 -5.40 30.53 23.37
C VAL A 15 -5.26 30.45 21.85
N GLY A 16 -4.91 31.56 21.18
CA GLY A 16 -4.67 31.58 19.74
C GLY A 16 -3.54 30.63 19.32
N VAL A 17 -2.41 30.64 20.03
CA VAL A 17 -1.28 29.73 19.76
C VAL A 17 -1.69 28.27 19.96
N VAL A 18 -2.44 27.96 21.03
CA VAL A 18 -2.94 26.59 21.28
C VAL A 18 -3.84 26.12 20.14
N ILE A 19 -4.74 26.97 19.64
CA ILE A 19 -5.61 26.63 18.51
C ILE A 19 -4.79 26.33 17.24
N ILE A 20 -3.78 27.13 16.95
CA ILE A 20 -2.90 26.91 15.78
C ILE A 20 -2.16 25.58 15.90
N ILE A 21 -1.63 25.25 17.08
CA ILE A 21 -0.96 23.98 17.35
C ILE A 21 -1.94 22.80 17.17
N LEU A 22 -3.18 22.93 17.66
CA LEU A 22 -4.20 21.89 17.50
C LEU A 22 -4.53 21.63 16.03
N ILE A 23 -4.78 22.68 15.24
CA ILE A 23 -5.14 22.54 13.82
C ILE A 23 -3.99 21.89 13.04
N THR A 24 -2.75 22.32 13.27
CA THR A 24 -1.58 21.75 12.59
C THR A 24 -1.36 20.28 12.94
N THR A 25 -1.54 19.92 14.22
CA THR A 25 -1.41 18.53 14.68
C THR A 25 -2.48 17.64 14.08
N ILE A 26 -3.74 18.09 14.04
CA ILE A 26 -4.85 17.34 13.44
C ILE A 26 -4.57 17.01 11.98
N ASN A 27 -4.11 18.00 11.19
CA ASN A 27 -3.79 17.78 9.77
C ASN A 27 -2.65 16.77 9.58
N MET A 28 -1.62 16.83 10.44
CA MET A 28 -0.52 15.87 10.41
C MET A 28 -1.00 14.47 10.78
N THR A 29 -1.88 14.33 11.78
CA THR A 29 -2.46 13.06 12.20
C THR A 29 -3.30 12.43 11.09
N ILE A 30 -4.20 13.19 10.45
CA ILE A 30 -5.02 12.69 9.33
C ILE A 30 -4.14 12.17 8.20
N THR A 31 -3.12 12.94 7.82
CA THR A 31 -2.18 12.55 6.75
C THR A 31 -1.43 11.27 7.09
N GLN A 32 -0.96 11.13 8.33
CA GLN A 32 -0.26 9.91 8.75
C GLN A 32 -1.18 8.71 8.89
N GLN A 33 -2.42 8.93 9.33
CA GLN A 33 -3.43 7.88 9.38
C GLN A 33 -3.72 7.32 7.99
N GLU A 34 -3.85 8.18 6.98
CA GLU A 34 -4.03 7.75 5.59
C GLU A 34 -2.84 6.89 5.12
N LYS A 35 -1.60 7.35 5.34
CA LYS A 35 -0.39 6.57 4.98
C LYS A 35 -0.34 5.22 5.69
N ASN A 36 -0.70 5.16 6.97
CA ASN A 36 -0.76 3.91 7.72
C ASN A 36 -1.83 2.95 7.17
N THR A 37 -2.99 3.46 6.79
CA THR A 37 -4.05 2.67 6.15
C THR A 37 -3.60 2.13 4.80
N ILE A 38 -2.93 2.95 3.97
CA ILE A 38 -2.33 2.49 2.70
C ILE A 38 -1.34 1.35 2.96
N GLN A 39 -0.47 1.51 3.95
CA GLN A 39 0.54 0.51 4.31
C GLN A 39 -0.09 -0.82 4.78
N ALA A 40 -1.09 -0.76 5.67
CA ALA A 40 -1.80 -1.93 6.16
C ALA A 40 -2.55 -2.65 5.02
N SER A 41 -3.22 -1.88 4.16
CA SER A 41 -3.92 -2.41 2.99
C SER A 41 -2.95 -3.06 2.01
N ALA A 42 -1.76 -2.48 1.82
CA ALA A 42 -0.72 -3.06 0.99
C ALA A 42 -0.23 -4.40 1.56
N GLN A 43 -0.05 -4.51 2.89
CA GLN A 43 0.35 -5.77 3.52
C GLN A 43 -0.71 -6.85 3.33
N ILE A 44 -1.98 -6.53 3.54
CA ILE A 44 -3.10 -7.45 3.32
C ILE A 44 -3.17 -7.87 1.84
N GLY A 45 -3.09 -6.90 0.93
CA GLY A 45 -3.08 -7.17 -0.51
C GLY A 45 -1.90 -8.04 -0.94
N ALA A 46 -0.70 -7.78 -0.44
CA ALA A 46 0.47 -8.59 -0.75
C ALA A 46 0.32 -10.03 -0.26
N GLN A 47 -0.21 -10.22 0.96
CA GLN A 47 -0.49 -11.54 1.52
C GLN A 47 -1.53 -12.30 0.69
N ASN A 48 -2.64 -11.64 0.34
CA ASN A 48 -3.65 -12.19 -0.57
C ASN A 48 -3.06 -12.59 -1.93
N GLY A 49 -2.11 -11.81 -2.45
CA GLY A 49 -1.43 -12.10 -3.70
C GLY A 49 -0.58 -13.37 -3.66
N ILE A 50 -0.01 -13.71 -2.50
CA ILE A 50 0.72 -14.96 -2.28
C ILE A 50 -0.25 -16.13 -2.09
N ASP A 51 -1.25 -15.97 -1.22
CA ASP A 51 -2.15 -17.06 -0.82
C ASP A 51 -3.02 -17.56 -1.99
N LYS A 52 -3.26 -16.69 -2.98
CA LYS A 52 -3.96 -17.05 -4.22
C LYS A 52 -3.22 -18.10 -5.06
N ASN A 53 -1.95 -18.40 -4.81
CA ASN A 53 -1.25 -19.52 -5.47
C ASN A 53 -1.90 -20.88 -5.15
N GLY A 54 -2.52 -21.05 -3.98
CA GLY A 54 -3.13 -22.33 -3.57
C GLY A 54 -4.60 -22.54 -3.94
N TYR A 55 -5.33 -21.48 -4.32
CA TYR A 55 -6.80 -21.52 -4.45
C TYR A 55 -7.38 -20.77 -5.66
N ALA A 56 -6.54 -20.33 -6.61
CA ALA A 56 -7.04 -19.63 -7.79
C ALA A 56 -7.77 -20.58 -8.74
N MET A 57 -9.04 -20.30 -9.03
CA MET A 57 -9.76 -20.89 -10.16
C MET A 57 -9.31 -20.19 -11.43
N TYR A 58 -8.60 -20.89 -12.30
CA TYR A 58 -8.16 -20.40 -13.59
C TYR A 58 -9.12 -20.88 -14.69
N TYR A 59 -9.36 -20.07 -15.72
CA TYR A 59 -9.99 -20.56 -16.95
C TYR A 59 -9.13 -21.66 -17.57
N ASN A 60 -9.75 -22.67 -18.20
CA ASN A 60 -9.06 -23.86 -18.72
C ASN A 60 -7.80 -23.53 -19.53
N ASP A 61 -7.85 -22.54 -20.42
CA ASP A 61 -6.69 -22.18 -21.25
C ASP A 61 -5.54 -21.57 -20.44
N THR A 62 -5.85 -20.78 -19.42
CA THR A 62 -4.86 -20.21 -18.50
C THR A 62 -4.32 -21.26 -17.55
N PHE A 63 -5.19 -22.16 -17.07
CA PHE A 63 -4.80 -23.29 -16.24
C PHE A 63 -3.83 -24.20 -16.98
N ASN A 64 -4.17 -24.61 -18.21
CA ASN A 64 -3.35 -25.48 -19.05
C ASN A 64 -1.97 -24.85 -19.32
N ASN A 65 -1.93 -23.55 -19.66
CA ASN A 65 -0.66 -22.85 -19.85
C ASN A 65 0.21 -22.87 -18.59
N TYR A 66 -0.38 -22.63 -17.41
CA TYR A 66 0.34 -22.67 -16.13
C TYR A 66 0.75 -24.09 -15.75
N GLN A 67 -0.08 -25.10 -16.03
CA GLN A 67 0.20 -26.49 -15.75
C GLN A 67 1.39 -27.00 -16.58
N ASP A 68 1.44 -26.62 -17.86
CA ASP A 68 2.47 -27.08 -18.79
C ASP A 68 3.80 -26.33 -18.62
N ASN A 69 3.73 -25.01 -18.35
CA ASN A 69 4.93 -24.16 -18.35
C ASN A 69 5.41 -23.75 -16.94
N TYR A 70 4.51 -23.68 -15.95
CA TYR A 70 4.82 -23.13 -14.63
C TYR A 70 4.09 -23.84 -13.46
N PRO A 71 4.19 -25.19 -13.34
CA PRO A 71 3.39 -25.97 -12.40
C PRO A 71 3.61 -25.58 -10.93
N LYS A 72 4.79 -25.04 -10.59
CA LYS A 72 5.09 -24.55 -9.23
C LYS A 72 4.21 -23.37 -8.81
N LEU A 73 3.66 -22.60 -9.75
CA LEU A 73 2.75 -21.48 -9.49
C LEU A 73 1.32 -21.93 -9.14
N LEU A 74 1.00 -23.21 -9.38
CA LEU A 74 -0.29 -23.84 -9.03
C LEU A 74 -0.26 -24.54 -7.66
N THR A 75 0.93 -24.66 -7.07
CA THR A 75 1.13 -25.25 -5.74
C THR A 75 1.39 -24.15 -4.71
N SER A 76 1.12 -24.43 -3.44
CA SER A 76 1.49 -23.51 -2.36
C SER A 76 2.99 -23.26 -2.36
N THR A 77 3.40 -22.09 -2.84
CA THR A 77 4.79 -21.64 -2.76
C THR A 77 5.02 -21.02 -1.40
N HIS A 78 6.07 -21.46 -0.70
CA HIS A 78 6.51 -20.91 0.59
C HIS A 78 7.15 -19.53 0.35
N ILE A 79 6.32 -18.54 0.04
CA ILE A 79 6.72 -17.17 -0.21
C ILE A 79 6.27 -16.33 0.98
N LYS A 80 7.17 -15.48 1.47
CA LYS A 80 6.92 -14.60 2.61
C LYS A 80 7.16 -13.16 2.19
N ILE A 81 6.22 -12.26 2.48
CA ILE A 81 6.49 -10.82 2.39
C ILE A 81 7.36 -10.43 3.58
N ILE A 82 8.57 -9.95 3.30
CA ILE A 82 9.49 -9.47 4.33
C ILE A 82 9.05 -8.08 4.79
N GLN A 83 8.80 -7.20 3.83
CA GLN A 83 8.45 -5.80 4.08
C GLN A 83 7.85 -5.17 2.82
N ILE A 84 7.08 -4.11 3.02
CA ILE A 84 6.65 -3.20 1.96
C ILE A 84 7.17 -1.83 2.34
N LYS A 85 7.97 -1.21 1.49
CA LYS A 85 8.50 0.13 1.71
C LYS A 85 7.69 1.13 0.91
N MET A 86 7.24 2.19 1.58
CA MET A 86 6.62 3.34 0.95
C MET A 86 7.69 4.40 0.62
N ILE A 87 7.68 4.91 -0.60
CA ILE A 87 8.60 5.91 -1.10
C ILE A 87 7.76 7.08 -1.62
N GLU A 88 7.96 8.26 -1.06
CA GLU A 88 7.33 9.49 -1.54
C GLU A 88 8.10 9.98 -2.75
N LYS A 89 7.44 10.03 -3.92
CA LYS A 89 8.05 10.56 -5.14
C LYS A 89 7.84 12.06 -5.23
N ASP A 90 6.60 12.47 -5.03
CA ASP A 90 6.12 13.86 -5.07
C ASP A 90 5.03 14.03 -3.98
N ASN A 91 4.56 15.25 -3.76
CA ASN A 91 3.55 15.58 -2.73
C ASN A 91 2.23 14.79 -2.82
N LYS A 92 1.92 14.17 -3.96
CA LYS A 92 0.70 13.37 -4.19
C LYS A 92 0.95 11.96 -4.70
N THR A 93 2.20 11.56 -4.93
CA THR A 93 2.51 10.26 -5.53
C THR A 93 3.35 9.41 -4.58
N LEU A 94 2.81 8.25 -4.22
CA LEU A 94 3.46 7.24 -3.39
C LEU A 94 3.84 6.03 -4.24
N GLU A 95 5.04 5.52 -4.05
CA GLU A 95 5.51 4.29 -4.67
C GLU A 95 5.73 3.21 -3.61
N LEU A 96 5.09 2.06 -3.79
CA LEU A 96 5.23 0.91 -2.91
C LEU A 96 6.21 -0.10 -3.50
N GLN A 97 7.17 -0.50 -2.69
CA GLN A 97 8.19 -1.49 -3.01
C GLN A 97 8.03 -2.70 -2.08
N ALA A 98 7.46 -3.79 -2.59
CA ALA A 98 7.40 -5.04 -1.84
C ALA A 98 8.74 -5.80 -1.92
N TYR A 99 9.08 -6.45 -0.82
CA TYR A 99 10.21 -7.36 -0.70
C TYR A 99 9.69 -8.73 -0.30
N ALA A 100 10.05 -9.75 -1.06
CA ALA A 100 9.59 -11.12 -0.84
C ALA A 100 10.77 -12.08 -0.70
N HIS A 101 10.59 -13.10 0.12
CA HIS A 101 11.47 -14.27 0.22
C HIS A 101 10.75 -15.49 -0.33
N SER A 102 11.48 -16.41 -0.94
CA SER A 102 10.97 -17.71 -1.36
C SER A 102 11.89 -18.80 -0.84
N ASP A 103 11.34 -19.72 -0.04
CA ASP A 103 12.09 -20.88 0.44
C ASP A 103 12.37 -21.90 -0.70
N THR A 104 11.72 -21.74 -1.86
CA THR A 104 11.93 -22.54 -3.06
C THR A 104 12.71 -21.79 -4.14
N THR A 105 13.53 -22.53 -4.90
CA THR A 105 14.24 -22.00 -6.06
C THR A 105 13.24 -21.72 -7.20
N LEU A 106 12.98 -20.43 -7.41
CA LEU A 106 12.15 -19.89 -8.50
C LEU A 106 13.03 -19.27 -9.59
N THR A 107 12.67 -19.53 -10.83
CA THR A 107 13.24 -18.89 -12.02
C THR A 107 12.89 -17.39 -12.06
N ALA A 108 13.61 -16.61 -12.87
CA ALA A 108 13.33 -15.18 -13.04
C ALA A 108 11.92 -14.92 -13.57
N GLN A 109 11.40 -15.76 -14.47
CA GLN A 109 10.04 -15.63 -14.99
C GLN A 109 8.98 -15.90 -13.92
N GLU A 110 9.12 -16.97 -13.13
CA GLU A 110 8.20 -17.28 -12.02
C GLU A 110 8.17 -16.14 -11.00
N LYS A 111 9.34 -15.60 -10.64
CA LYS A 111 9.47 -14.41 -9.78
C LYS A 111 8.75 -13.18 -10.35
N ASN A 112 8.81 -12.95 -11.66
CA ASN A 112 8.11 -11.85 -12.32
C ASN A 112 6.59 -12.04 -12.31
N HIS A 113 6.10 -13.26 -12.55
CA HIS A 113 4.67 -13.56 -12.50
C HIS A 113 4.09 -13.39 -11.09
N ILE A 114 4.77 -13.94 -10.08
CA ILE A 114 4.36 -13.80 -8.68
C ILE A 114 4.46 -12.34 -8.23
N GLY A 115 5.54 -11.64 -8.59
CA GLY A 115 5.71 -10.23 -8.26
C GLY A 115 4.61 -9.35 -8.86
N SER A 116 4.21 -9.62 -10.11
CA SER A 116 3.10 -8.92 -10.77
C SER A 116 1.76 -9.18 -10.07
N ARG A 117 1.53 -10.41 -9.61
CA ARG A 117 0.36 -10.80 -8.83
C ARG A 117 0.31 -10.09 -7.48
N ILE A 118 1.41 -10.10 -6.73
CA ILE A 118 1.55 -9.35 -5.46
C ILE A 118 1.20 -7.89 -5.67
N ASN A 119 1.80 -7.26 -6.68
CA ASN A 119 1.54 -5.85 -7.01
C ASN A 119 0.08 -5.58 -7.41
N TYR A 120 -0.54 -6.49 -8.16
CA TYR A 120 -1.96 -6.41 -8.49
C TYR A 120 -2.83 -6.40 -7.23
N TYR A 121 -2.63 -7.35 -6.31
CA TYR A 121 -3.46 -7.44 -5.10
C TYR A 121 -3.16 -6.33 -4.09
N ILE A 122 -1.93 -5.82 -4.01
CA ILE A 122 -1.62 -4.59 -3.26
C ILE A 122 -2.50 -3.43 -3.76
N ARG A 123 -2.46 -3.17 -5.07
CA ARG A 123 -3.20 -2.06 -5.68
C ARG A 123 -4.71 -2.23 -5.50
N ARG A 124 -5.21 -3.44 -5.75
CA ARG A 124 -6.62 -3.79 -5.56
C ARG A 124 -7.07 -3.56 -4.12
N SER A 125 -6.33 -4.06 -3.13
CA SER A 125 -6.69 -3.92 -1.72
C SER A 125 -6.71 -2.46 -1.27
N ILE A 126 -5.79 -1.63 -1.77
CA ILE A 126 -5.79 -0.19 -1.48
C ILE A 126 -7.03 0.47 -2.10
N THR A 127 -7.29 0.24 -3.38
CA THR A 127 -8.46 0.80 -4.08
C THR A 127 -9.77 0.42 -3.39
N GLU A 128 -9.91 -0.84 -2.95
CA GLU A 128 -11.09 -1.33 -2.21
C GLU A 128 -11.18 -0.68 -0.82
N THR A 129 -10.08 -0.55 -0.09
CA THR A 129 -10.07 0.05 1.26
C THR A 129 -10.49 1.51 1.26
N PHE A 130 -10.08 2.28 0.25
CA PHE A 130 -10.45 3.69 0.10
C PHE A 130 -11.74 3.88 -0.72
N ASN A 131 -12.45 2.78 -1.05
CA ASN A 131 -13.67 2.79 -1.85
C ASN A 131 -13.54 3.63 -3.14
N LYS A 132 -12.40 3.54 -3.82
CA LYS A 132 -12.14 4.23 -5.08
C LYS A 132 -12.51 3.33 -6.26
N GLN A 133 -12.87 3.93 -7.38
CA GLN A 133 -13.06 3.17 -8.61
C GLN A 133 -11.72 2.72 -9.19
N LYS A 134 -11.68 1.51 -9.74
CA LYS A 134 -10.52 1.01 -10.48
C LYS A 134 -10.31 1.86 -11.74
N GLN A 135 -9.09 2.35 -11.98
CA GLN A 135 -8.78 3.12 -13.18
C GLN A 135 -8.56 2.23 -14.41
N ASN A 136 -8.10 1.00 -14.20
CA ASN A 136 -7.98 -0.04 -15.22
C ASN A 136 -8.05 -1.42 -14.57
N GLU A 137 -7.99 -2.46 -15.39
CA GLU A 137 -8.02 -3.86 -14.95
C GLU A 137 -6.89 -4.20 -13.97
N TYR A 138 -5.75 -3.51 -14.05
CA TYR A 138 -4.59 -3.71 -13.20
C TYR A 138 -4.55 -2.83 -11.95
N TYR A 139 -5.60 -2.04 -11.70
CA TYR A 139 -5.69 -1.09 -10.59
C TYR A 139 -4.50 -0.10 -10.55
N ASN A 140 -3.99 0.32 -11.72
CA ASN A 140 -2.76 1.12 -11.81
C ASN A 140 -2.96 2.50 -12.45
N PRO A 141 -2.77 3.61 -11.73
CA PRO A 141 -2.43 3.69 -10.32
C PRO A 141 -3.64 3.34 -9.43
N ALA A 142 -3.35 2.93 -8.19
CA ALA A 142 -4.34 2.85 -7.14
C ALA A 142 -4.55 4.24 -6.53
N GLY A 143 -5.74 4.50 -5.99
CA GLY A 143 -6.10 5.80 -5.41
C GLY A 143 -6.42 5.67 -3.93
N SER A 144 -6.03 6.70 -3.17
CA SER A 144 -6.50 6.99 -1.82
C SER A 144 -7.19 8.37 -1.83
N ASP A 145 -7.44 8.96 -0.67
CA ASP A 145 -8.12 10.25 -0.60
C ASP A 145 -7.23 11.38 -1.11
N ASN A 146 -5.95 11.38 -0.76
CA ASN A 146 -5.00 12.43 -1.11
C ASN A 146 -3.84 11.95 -1.98
N TYR A 147 -3.60 10.64 -2.08
CA TYR A 147 -2.46 10.08 -2.81
C TYR A 147 -2.84 9.20 -4.00
N ILE A 148 -1.99 9.25 -5.03
CA ILE A 148 -1.91 8.33 -6.15
C ILE A 148 -0.81 7.31 -5.82
N ILE A 149 -1.15 6.02 -5.83
CA ILE A 149 -0.25 4.94 -5.44
C ILE A 149 0.17 4.11 -6.66
N LYS A 150 1.47 3.93 -6.83
CA LYS A 150 2.08 3.04 -7.82
C LYS A 150 2.88 1.95 -7.13
N THR A 151 3.07 0.81 -7.79
CA THR A 151 3.89 -0.29 -7.29
C THR A 151 5.12 -0.47 -8.15
N ARG A 152 6.28 -0.66 -7.52
CA ARG A 152 7.53 -1.06 -8.20
C ARG A 152 7.63 -2.58 -8.30
N THR A 153 8.51 -3.06 -9.18
CA THR A 153 8.80 -4.50 -9.30
C THR A 153 9.24 -5.09 -7.97
N VAL A 154 8.67 -6.21 -7.56
CA VAL A 154 8.99 -6.88 -6.29
C VAL A 154 10.47 -7.27 -6.24
N ILE A 155 11.13 -6.97 -5.11
CA ILE A 155 12.53 -7.34 -4.88
C ILE A 155 12.56 -8.66 -4.12
N TRP A 156 13.27 -9.65 -4.68
CA TRP A 156 13.44 -10.96 -4.07
C TRP A 156 14.73 -10.98 -3.25
N LYS A 157 14.64 -11.34 -1.97
CA LYS A 157 15.77 -11.48 -1.04
C LYS A 157 15.84 -12.89 -0.48
#